data_AF-A0A959Y7T1-F1
#
_entry.id   AF-A0A959Y7T1-F1
#
_cell.length_a   1.000
_cell.length_b   1.000
_cell.length_c   1.000
_cell.angle_alpha   90.00
_cell.angle_beta   90.00
_cell.angle_gamma   90.00
#
_symmetry.space_group_name_H-M   'P 1'
#
loop_
_entity.id
_entity.type
_entity.pdbx_description
1 polymer ?
#
loop_
_entity_poly.entity_id
_entity_poly.type
_entity_poly.pdbx_seq_one_letter_code
_entity_poly.pdbx_strand_id
1 'polypeptide(L)' 'MRRTTPPLTRLLLACSLAIPIGLAAQPETEPNNSPGQANPITEGTPISGELGACSTPDNTADWFQLVSSG' A
#
# COMPACT_ATOMS: atom_id res chain seq x y z
N MET A 1 9.03 35.62 -36.52
CA MET A 1 9.62 35.76 -35.17
C MET A 1 8.49 35.82 -34.14
N ARG A 2 8.65 35.09 -33.02
CA ARG A 2 7.92 35.10 -31.73
C ARG A 2 6.51 34.46 -31.64
N ARG A 3 6.42 33.54 -30.65
CA ARG A 3 5.33 32.65 -30.21
C ARG A 3 4.27 33.40 -29.39
N THR A 4 3.04 32.89 -29.33
CA THR A 4 2.18 32.89 -28.12
C THR A 4 1.10 31.79 -28.18
N THR A 5 1.15 30.84 -27.25
CA THR A 5 0.14 29.79 -26.98
C THR A 5 -1.04 30.39 -26.20
N PRO A 6 -2.33 30.07 -26.48
CA PRO A 6 -3.41 30.44 -25.58
C PRO A 6 -3.57 29.43 -24.42
N PRO A 7 -4.10 29.84 -23.26
CA PRO A 7 -3.94 29.12 -22.00
C PRO A 7 -5.20 28.37 -21.51
N LEU A 8 -4.99 27.56 -20.47
CA LEU A 8 -5.92 27.23 -19.38
C LEU A 8 -7.22 26.47 -19.74
N THR A 9 -7.20 25.16 -19.52
CA THR A 9 -8.40 24.44 -19.06
C THR A 9 -8.05 23.66 -17.80
N ARG A 10 -8.27 24.32 -16.65
CA ARG A 10 -8.27 23.70 -15.32
C ARG A 10 -9.45 22.74 -15.25
N LEU A 11 -9.21 21.45 -15.40
CA LEU A 11 -10.20 20.44 -15.01
C LEU A 11 -10.06 20.19 -13.51
N LEU A 12 -10.73 21.03 -12.71
CA LEU A 12 -11.03 20.75 -11.32
C LEU A 12 -12.35 19.97 -11.29
N LEU A 13 -12.28 18.65 -11.15
CA LEU A 13 -13.43 17.87 -10.69
C LEU A 13 -13.05 17.20 -9.37
N ALA A 14 -13.35 17.91 -8.29
CA ALA A 14 -13.32 17.39 -6.93
C ALA A 14 -14.56 16.50 -6.74
N CYS A 15 -14.35 15.19 -6.69
CA CYS A 15 -15.27 14.28 -6.01
C CYS A 15 -14.58 13.84 -4.73
N SER A 16 -14.60 14.73 -3.72
CA SER A 16 -14.03 14.45 -2.40
C SER A 16 -14.97 13.49 -1.67
N LEU A 17 -14.87 12.20 -1.96
CA LEU A 17 -15.36 11.20 -1.03
C LEU A 17 -14.49 11.36 0.23
N ALA A 18 -15.08 11.86 1.32
CA ALA A 18 -14.43 11.89 2.62
C ALA A 18 -14.29 10.45 3.13
N ILE A 19 -13.35 9.70 2.54
CA ILE A 19 -12.80 8.50 3.16
C ILE A 19 -12.11 9.02 4.43
N PRO A 20 -12.36 8.45 5.62
CA PRO A 20 -11.57 8.80 6.79
C PRO A 20 -10.09 8.55 6.45
N ILE A 21 -9.36 9.63 6.19
CA ILE A 21 -7.92 9.61 5.99
C ILE A 21 -7.33 9.34 7.37
N GLY A 22 -6.79 8.15 7.62
CA GLY A 22 -5.91 7.98 8.77
C GLY A 22 -5.85 6.66 9.51
N LEU A 23 -6.16 5.51 8.90
CA LEU A 23 -5.54 4.27 9.37
C LEU A 23 -4.35 4.01 8.45
N ALA A 24 -3.14 4.37 8.91
CA ALA A 24 -1.92 3.98 8.22
C ALA A 24 -1.88 2.45 8.19
N ALA A 25 -1.80 1.87 6.99
CA ALA A 25 -1.64 0.43 6.86
C ALA A 25 -0.26 0.01 7.37
N GLN A 26 -0.18 -1.13 8.05
CA GLN A 26 1.08 -1.81 8.32
C GLN A 26 1.72 -2.18 6.97
N PRO A 27 3.02 -1.97 6.75
CA PRO A 27 3.70 -2.51 5.59
C PRO A 27 4.04 -3.99 5.82
N GLU A 28 4.02 -4.78 4.75
CA GLU A 28 4.70 -6.08 4.75
C GLU A 28 6.23 -5.92 4.81
N THR A 29 6.94 -7.01 5.07
CA THR A 29 8.41 -7.05 5.04
C THR A 29 8.85 -8.42 4.55
N GLU A 30 9.64 -8.42 3.47
CA GLU A 30 10.06 -9.64 2.80
C GLU A 30 11.50 -10.06 3.11
N PRO A 31 11.82 -11.37 3.04
CA PRO A 31 10.93 -12.48 2.68
C PRO A 31 10.03 -12.94 3.83
N ASN A 32 8.76 -13.22 3.54
CA ASN A 32 7.76 -13.80 4.45
C ASN A 32 7.13 -15.08 3.85
N ASN A 33 7.86 -15.78 2.97
CA ASN A 33 7.35 -16.89 2.15
C ASN A 33 7.14 -18.22 2.88
N SER A 34 7.23 -18.21 4.21
CA SER A 34 7.01 -19.39 5.04
C SER A 34 6.42 -19.01 6.40
N PRO A 35 5.78 -19.97 7.11
CA PRO A 35 5.25 -19.71 8.45
C PRO A 35 6.28 -19.17 9.44
N GLY A 36 7.55 -19.55 9.30
CA GLY A 36 8.64 -19.08 10.17
C GLY A 36 9.13 -17.67 9.88
N GLN A 37 8.66 -17.05 8.79
CA GLN A 37 9.00 -15.70 8.36
C GLN A 37 7.78 -14.76 8.37
N ALA A 38 6.65 -15.23 8.90
CA ALA A 38 5.38 -14.53 8.81
C ALA A 38 5.44 -13.13 9.43
N ASN A 39 4.91 -12.13 8.73
CA ASN A 39 4.82 -10.79 9.27
C ASN A 39 3.75 -10.72 10.38
N PRO A 40 4.02 -10.05 11.51
CA PRO A 40 3.00 -9.82 12.53
C PRO A 40 2.00 -8.77 12.06
N ILE A 41 0.71 -9.06 12.23
CA ILE A 41 -0.40 -8.13 11.95
C ILE A 41 -1.23 -7.89 13.21
N THR A 42 -1.69 -6.66 13.38
CA THR A 42 -2.48 -6.25 14.55
C THR A 42 -3.96 -6.25 14.19
N GLU A 43 -4.80 -6.80 15.06
CA GLU A 43 -6.25 -6.78 14.85
C GLU A 43 -6.78 -5.35 14.64
N GLY A 44 -7.66 -5.18 13.66
CA GLY A 44 -8.24 -3.88 13.31
C GLY A 44 -7.30 -2.92 12.56
N THR A 45 -6.04 -3.29 12.32
CA THR A 45 -5.10 -2.48 11.53
C THR A 45 -5.01 -3.02 10.10
N PRO A 46 -5.29 -2.19 9.06
CA PRO A 46 -5.08 -2.60 7.68
C PRO A 46 -3.60 -2.93 7.40
N ILE A 47 -3.33 -3.83 6.46
CA ILE A 47 -1.98 -4.12 5.95
C ILE A 47 -1.93 -3.87 4.43
N SER A 48 -0.78 -3.39 3.95
CA SER A 48 -0.48 -3.20 2.53
C SER A 48 0.72 -4.04 2.12
N GLY A 49 0.60 -4.69 0.97
CA GLY A 49 1.65 -5.55 0.39
C GLY A 49 1.41 -5.88 -1.08
N GLU A 50 2.32 -6.64 -1.69
CA GLU A 50 2.32 -7.07 -3.08
C GLU A 50 2.78 -8.55 -3.23
N LEU A 51 1.86 -9.41 -3.67
CA LEU A 51 2.21 -10.71 -4.25
C LEU A 51 2.99 -10.49 -5.54
N GLY A 52 4.31 -10.60 -5.49
CA GLY A 52 5.15 -10.09 -6.58
C GLY A 52 6.53 -9.65 -6.13
N ALA A 53 7.12 -8.60 -6.68
CA ALA A 53 8.56 -8.42 -6.54
C ALA A 53 8.98 -7.83 -5.19
N CYS A 54 9.22 -8.70 -4.21
CA CYS A 54 10.24 -8.47 -3.19
C CYS A 54 11.49 -9.28 -3.52
N SER A 55 12.66 -8.67 -3.32
CA SER A 55 13.90 -8.89 -4.08
C SER A 55 14.62 -10.25 -3.92
N THR A 56 13.88 -11.34 -3.70
CA THR A 56 14.33 -12.73 -3.54
C THR A 56 13.70 -13.65 -4.61
N PRO A 57 14.27 -14.85 -4.85
CA PRO A 57 13.92 -15.65 -6.04
C PRO A 57 12.50 -16.20 -6.10
N ASP A 58 11.79 -16.23 -4.98
CA ASP A 58 10.42 -16.73 -4.86
C ASP A 58 9.64 -15.76 -3.98
N ASN A 59 8.54 -15.23 -4.51
CA ASN A 59 7.57 -14.42 -3.78
C ASN A 59 6.13 -14.82 -4.15
N THR A 60 5.91 -16.12 -4.25
CA THR A 60 4.60 -16.70 -4.65
C THR A 60 3.62 -16.85 -3.48
N ALA A 61 4.08 -16.62 -2.25
CA ALA A 61 3.26 -16.74 -1.05
C ALA A 61 3.72 -15.75 0.02
N ASP A 62 2.77 -15.12 0.68
CA ASP A 62 3.02 -14.19 1.78
C ASP A 62 2.34 -14.69 3.06
N TRP A 63 3.10 -14.85 4.14
CA TRP A 63 2.58 -15.37 5.41
C TRP A 63 2.43 -14.27 6.46
N PHE A 64 1.31 -14.32 7.19
CA PHE A 64 0.99 -13.38 8.26
C PHE A 64 0.59 -14.12 9.55
N GLN A 65 0.92 -13.54 10.71
CA GLN A 65 0.45 -14.01 12.02
C GLN A 65 -0.31 -12.91 12.76
N LEU A 66 -1.48 -13.24 13.30
CA LEU A 66 -2.23 -12.34 14.16
C LEU A 66 -1.54 -12.22 15.52
N VAL A 67 -1.20 -11.00 15.93
CA VAL A 67 -0.78 -10.69 17.29
C VAL A 67 -1.93 -10.01 18.03
N SER A 68 -2.35 -10.58 19.15
CA SER A 68 -3.35 -9.97 20.02
C SER A 68 -2.71 -8.81 20.77
N SER A 69 -3.28 -7.60 20.63
CA SER A 69 -3.03 -6.50 21.55
C SER A 69 -3.83 -6.79 22.82
N GLY A 70 -3.17 -7.30 23.85
CA GLY A 70 -3.79 -7.57 25.15
C GLY A 70 -4.39 -6.33 25.81
#